data_AF-A0A350Q9T7-F1
#
_entry.id   AF-A0A350Q9T7-F1
#
_cell.length_a   1.000
_cell.length_b   1.000
_cell.length_c   1.000
_cell.angle_alpha   90.00
_cell.angle_beta   90.00
_cell.angle_gamma   90.00
#
_symmetry.space_group_name_H-M   'P 1'
#
loop_
_entity.id
_entity.type
_entity.pdbx_description
1 polymer ?
#
loop_
_entity_poly.entity_id
_entity_poly.type
_entity_poly.pdbx_seq_one_letter_code
_entity_poly.pdbx_strand_id
1 'polypeptide(L)' 'MTLTDPSPIHQTMAGWLAHLAGGGSAPLENLLHPDVVFWSPVIFAPQRGRDLTLMYLTAASQVFPGDPE' A
#
# COMPACT_ATOMS: atom_id res chain seq x y z
N MET A 1 2.28 -16.53 -0.66
CA MET A 1 2.78 -16.07 0.65
C MET A 1 1.71 -16.28 1.69
N THR A 2 1.99 -17.06 2.71
CA THR A 2 1.04 -17.35 3.79
C THR A 2 1.26 -16.37 4.94
N LEU A 3 0.18 -15.94 5.60
CA LEU A 3 0.19 -15.01 6.74
C LEU A 3 0.98 -15.52 7.97
N THR A 4 1.51 -16.74 7.91
CA THR A 4 2.29 -17.41 8.96
C THR A 4 3.80 -17.19 8.89
N ASP A 5 4.31 -16.47 7.89
CA ASP A 5 5.74 -16.14 7.80
C ASP A 5 6.09 -15.02 8.80
N PRO A 6 7.03 -15.23 9.75
CA PRO A 6 7.40 -14.23 10.73
C PRO A 6 8.22 -13.07 10.15
N SER A 7 8.68 -13.15 8.90
CA SER A 7 9.43 -12.09 8.23
C SER A 7 8.57 -10.82 8.07
N PRO A 8 9.02 -9.66 8.57
CA PRO A 8 8.30 -8.39 8.39
C PRO A 8 8.02 -8.06 6.93
N ILE A 9 8.98 -8.35 6.03
CA ILE A 9 8.82 -8.07 4.60
C ILE A 9 7.70 -8.93 4.00
N HIS A 10 7.58 -10.19 4.44
CA HIS A 10 6.54 -11.07 3.95
C HIS A 10 5.16 -10.66 4.51
N GLN A 11 5.09 -10.23 5.77
CA GLN A 11 3.84 -9.71 6.33
C GLN A 11 3.39 -8.43 5.62
N THR A 12 4.31 -7.50 5.35
CA THR A 12 3.99 -6.27 4.61
C THR A 12 3.47 -6.57 3.21
N MET A 13 4.13 -7.42 2.43
CA MET A 13 3.64 -7.73 1.08
C MET A 13 2.33 -8.54 1.10
N ALA A 14 2.12 -9.43 2.08
CA ALA A 14 0.86 -10.14 2.22
C ALA A 14 -0.30 -9.19 2.55
N GLY A 15 -0.09 -8.23 3.45
CA GLY A 15 -1.07 -7.19 3.76
C GLY A 15 -1.36 -6.28 2.57
N TRP A 16 -0.32 -5.89 1.81
CA TRP A 16 -0.48 -5.10 0.59
C TRP A 16 -1.33 -5.82 -0.47
N LEU A 17 -1.03 -7.09 -0.75
CA LEU A 17 -1.79 -7.87 -1.73
C LEU A 17 -3.23 -8.10 -1.28
N ALA A 18 -3.47 -8.34 0.02
CA ALA A 18 -4.81 -8.46 0.57
C ALA A 18 -5.61 -7.14 0.41
N HIS A 19 -4.97 -5.99 0.67
CA HIS A 19 -5.57 -4.67 0.46
C HIS A 19 -5.99 -4.46 -1.00
N LEU A 20 -5.11 -4.78 -1.95
CA LEU A 20 -5.43 -4.67 -3.38
C LEU A 20 -6.55 -5.62 -3.83
N ALA A 21 -6.65 -6.82 -3.24
CA ALA A 21 -7.71 -7.77 -3.52
C ALA A 21 -9.08 -7.38 -2.92
N GLY A 22 -9.19 -6.22 -2.26
CA GLY A 22 -10.40 -5.82 -1.53
C GLY A 22 -10.65 -6.62 -0.24
N GLY A 23 -9.68 -7.44 0.19
CA GLY A 23 -9.74 -8.25 1.41
C GLY A 23 -9.44 -7.40 2.64
N GLY A 24 -10.45 -7.19 3.49
CA GLY A 24 -10.37 -6.33 4.68
C GLY A 24 -9.60 -6.92 5.87
N SER A 25 -8.29 -7.13 5.75
CA SER A 25 -7.48 -7.59 6.91
C SER A 25 -6.44 -6.60 7.43
N ALA A 26 -6.04 -5.59 6.65
CA ALA A 26 -5.22 -4.48 7.17
C ALA A 26 -5.60 -3.16 6.48
N PRO A 27 -5.96 -2.11 7.25
CA PRO A 27 -6.00 -0.75 6.73
C PRO A 27 -4.65 -0.41 6.09
N LEU A 28 -4.66 0.23 4.93
CA LEU A 28 -3.44 0.65 4.24
C LEU A 28 -2.57 1.53 5.16
N GLU A 29 -3.19 2.29 6.05
CA GLU A 29 -2.49 3.09 7.07
C GLU A 29 -1.55 2.28 7.97
N ASN A 30 -1.87 1.00 8.23
CA ASN A 30 -1.06 0.14 9.11
C ASN A 30 0.16 -0.43 8.39
N LEU A 31 0.16 -0.42 7.05
CA LEU A 31 1.30 -0.86 6.24
C LEU A 31 2.34 0.25 6.05
N LEU A 32 1.96 1.50 6.35
CA LEU A 32 2.80 2.68 6.11
C LEU A 32 3.41 3.19 7.42
N HIS A 33 4.74 3.26 7.46
CA HIS A 33 5.44 3.94 8.55
C HIS A 33 5.10 5.45 8.54
N PRO A 34 4.99 6.12 9.71
CA PRO A 34 4.75 7.57 9.78
C PRO A 34 5.68 8.40 8.88
N ASP A 35 6.97 8.03 8.84
CA ASP A 35 8.02 8.70 8.05
C ASP A 35 8.25 8.08 6.65
N VAL A 36 7.26 7.39 6.08
CA VAL A 36 7.40 6.79 4.74
C VAL A 36 7.77 7.86 3.69
N VAL A 37 8.68 7.48 2.78
CA VAL A 37 9.03 8.28 1.60
C VAL A 37 8.52 7.55 0.37
N PHE A 38 7.47 8.08 -0.25
CA PHE A 38 6.84 7.50 -1.41
C PHE A 38 7.41 8.07 -2.71
N TRP A 39 7.75 7.17 -3.63
CA TRP A 39 8.26 7.46 -4.95
C TRP A 39 7.31 6.90 -6.00
N SER A 40 6.89 7.75 -6.92
CA SER A 40 6.01 7.38 -8.03
C SER A 40 6.57 7.93 -9.34
N PRO A 41 6.50 7.15 -10.44
CA PRO A 41 6.83 7.64 -11.78
C PRO A 41 5.83 8.69 -12.29
N VAL A 42 4.77 9.01 -11.57
CA VAL A 42 3.82 10.08 -11.94
C VAL A 42 4.24 11.42 -11.36
N ILE A 43 4.79 11.44 -10.13
CA ILE A 43 5.08 12.68 -9.39
C ILE A 43 6.56 13.07 -9.47
N PHE A 44 7.47 12.16 -9.83
CA PHE A 44 8.90 12.42 -10.04
C PHE A 44 9.60 13.22 -8.91
N ALA A 45 9.04 13.19 -7.70
CA ALA A 45 9.54 13.87 -6.52
C ALA A 45 9.15 13.09 -5.25
N PRO A 46 10.02 13.05 -4.22
CA PRO A 46 9.76 12.30 -3.00
C PRO A 46 8.61 12.91 -2.20
N GLN A 47 7.57 12.13 -1.96
CA GLN A 47 6.47 12.48 -1.07
C GLN A 47 6.77 11.92 0.32
N ARG A 48 6.71 12.76 1.36
CA ARG A 48 7.08 12.36 2.73
C ARG A 48 5.85 12.34 3.63
N GLY A 49 5.77 11.30 4.45
CA GLY A 49 4.74 11.14 5.44
C GLY A 49 3.63 10.18 5.01
N ARG A 50 3.07 9.49 6.01
CA ARG A 50 1.99 8.53 5.82
C ARG A 50 0.75 9.15 5.17
N ASP A 51 0.30 10.31 5.65
CA ASP A 51 -0.97 10.90 5.21
C ASP A 51 -0.94 11.27 3.72
N LEU A 52 0.18 11.85 3.26
CA LEU A 52 0.38 12.21 1.86
C LEU A 52 0.48 10.96 0.96
N THR A 53 1.16 9.93 1.44
CA THR A 53 1.26 8.64 0.75
C THR A 53 -0.10 7.96 0.65
N LEU A 54 -0.86 7.96 1.75
CA LEU A 54 -2.20 7.39 1.81
C LEU A 54 -3.14 8.09 0.82
N MET A 55 -3.19 9.43 0.87
CA MET A 55 -3.97 10.24 -0.07
C MET A 55 -3.67 9.87 -1.52
N TYR A 56 -2.38 9.76 -1.88
CA TYR A 56 -1.99 9.40 -3.23
C TYR A 56 -2.43 7.98 -3.60
N LEU A 57 -2.17 6.98 -2.75
CA LEU A 57 -2.51 5.59 -3.03
C LEU A 57 -4.02 5.37 -3.12
N THR A 58 -4.81 6.06 -2.29
CA THR A 58 -6.28 6.05 -2.37
C THR A 58 -6.79 6.68 -3.65
N ALA A 59 -6.21 7.80 -4.12
CA ALA A 59 -6.57 8.38 -5.40
C ALA A 59 -6.17 7.47 -6.57
N ALA A 60 -4.99 6.85 -6.50
CA ALA A 60 -4.50 5.94 -7.52
C ALA A 60 -5.38 4.68 -7.65
N SER A 61 -5.87 4.10 -6.55
CA SER A 61 -6.74 2.91 -6.60
C SER A 61 -8.09 3.17 -7.26
N GLN A 62 -8.57 4.41 -7.25
CA GLN A 62 -9.80 4.81 -7.95
C GLN A 62 -9.59 4.96 -9.46
N VAL A 63 -8.41 5.43 -9.88
CA VAL A 63 -8.06 5.62 -11.30
C VAL A 63 -7.59 4.32 -11.94
N PHE A 64 -6.95 3.44 -11.16
CA PHE A 64 -6.39 2.16 -11.60
C PHE A 64 -6.98 1.02 -10.76
N PRO A 65 -8.25 0.64 -10.98
CA PRO A 65 -8.93 -0.36 -10.15
C PRO A 65 -8.43 -1.81 -10.36
N GLY A 66 -7.48 -2.03 -11.28
CA GLY A 66 -7.09 -3.36 -11.74
C GLY A 66 -8.07 -3.93 -12.76
N ASP A 67 -7.72 -5.07 -13.34
CA ASP A 67 -8.63 -5.80 -14.23
C ASP A 67 -9.64 -6.59 -13.40
N PRO A 68 -10.92 -6.63 -13.80
CA PRO A 68 -11.86 -7.57 -13.21
C PRO A 68 -11.39 -9.00 -13.56
N GLU A 69 -11.21 -9.85 -12.55
CA GLU A 69 -10.98 -11.29 -12.76
C GLU A 69 -12.19 -11.98 -13.42
#